data_AF-A0ABD7ST91-F1
#
_entry.id   AF-A0ABD7ST91-F1
#
_cell.length_a   1.000
_cell.length_b   1.000
_cell.length_c   1.000
_cell.angle_alpha   90.00
_cell.angle_beta   90.00
_cell.angle_gamma   90.00
#
_symmetry.space_group_name_H-M   'P 1'
#
loop_
_entity.id
_entity.type
_entity.pdbx_description
1 polymer ?
#
loop_
_entity_poly.entity_id
_entity_poly.type
_entity_poly.pdbx_seq_one_letter_code
_entity_poly.pdbx_strand_id
1 'polypeptide(L)'
;MFSSNSSKLQRHNPSLAFNGASKSKLLNKKQGGFLFTSDFGTVLVAATALGFILFPIYKTYSESTDASAISIGYTTIQKAVQERYPDADYSAASIANIKDTLPEDFKVMAVNGQNYSVTVSPSNKSEMVITLPIPQSRLRTKVVAKLGSSSVTVSGNNVVMTTR
;
A
#
# COMPACT_ATOMS: atom_id res chain seq x y z
N MET A 1 67.88 -9.06 -51.71
CA MET A 1 67.09 -8.45 -50.63
C MET A 1 67.01 -6.95 -50.87
N PHE A 2 65.80 -6.39 -50.68
CA PHE A 2 65.41 -4.98 -50.70
C PHE A 2 65.29 -4.24 -52.06
N SER A 3 64.04 -4.04 -52.47
CA SER A 3 63.56 -2.89 -53.25
C SER A 3 62.11 -2.66 -52.82
N SER A 4 61.84 -1.63 -52.00
CA SER A 4 61.38 -0.29 -52.42
C SER A 4 60.04 -0.37 -53.18
N ASN A 5 58.92 -0.13 -52.49
CA ASN A 5 58.28 1.19 -52.35
C ASN A 5 57.81 1.76 -53.70
N SER A 6 56.49 1.91 -53.88
CA SER A 6 55.81 3.07 -54.48
C SER A 6 54.38 2.75 -54.94
N SER A 7 53.42 3.36 -54.24
CA SER A 7 52.42 4.26 -54.81
C SER A 7 51.41 3.79 -55.87
N LYS A 8 50.13 4.02 -55.53
CA LYS A 8 49.04 4.54 -56.39
C LYS A 8 48.50 3.54 -57.43
N LEU A 9 47.20 3.23 -57.56
CA LEU A 9 45.98 4.05 -57.65
C LEU A 9 44.86 3.00 -57.92
N GLN A 10 43.68 2.98 -57.29
CA GLN A 10 42.41 3.57 -57.79
C GLN A 10 41.31 2.86 -56.95
N ARG A 11 40.60 3.58 -56.07
CA ARG A 11 39.27 4.18 -56.30
C ARG A 11 38.07 3.21 -56.22
N HIS A 12 37.19 3.57 -55.28
CA HIS A 12 35.73 3.40 -55.24
C HIS A 12 35.09 2.10 -54.69
N ASN A 13 34.57 2.26 -53.46
CA ASN A 13 33.33 1.75 -52.87
C ASN A 13 33.03 0.24 -52.88
N PRO A 14 33.10 -0.43 -51.71
CA PRO A 14 32.55 -1.76 -51.52
C PRO A 14 31.02 -1.70 -51.33
N SER A 15 30.26 -2.29 -52.25
CA SER A 15 28.93 -2.80 -51.93
C SER A 15 29.09 -3.99 -50.98
N LEU A 16 28.58 -3.82 -49.76
CA LEU A 16 28.55 -4.82 -48.69
C LEU A 16 27.97 -6.14 -49.18
N ALA A 17 28.83 -7.15 -49.32
CA ALA A 17 28.44 -8.54 -49.25
C ALA A 17 28.09 -8.86 -47.79
N PHE A 18 26.83 -9.23 -47.52
CA PHE A 18 26.51 -9.94 -46.28
C PHE A 18 26.16 -11.39 -46.61
N ASN A 19 26.89 -12.23 -45.89
CA ASN A 19 27.03 -13.66 -46.02
C ASN A 19 25.72 -14.38 -45.71
N GLY A 20 25.60 -15.58 -46.28
CA GLY A 20 24.40 -16.40 -46.24
C GLY A 20 23.93 -16.82 -44.85
N ALA A 21 22.62 -17.03 -44.77
CA ALA A 21 22.02 -17.95 -43.82
C ALA A 21 21.04 -18.84 -44.58
N SER A 22 21.35 -20.12 -44.52
CA SER A 22 20.71 -21.24 -45.18
C SER A 22 19.42 -21.66 -44.44
N LYS A 23 18.55 -22.36 -45.19
CA LYS A 23 17.61 -23.41 -44.77
C LYS A 23 16.18 -23.04 -44.30
N SER A 24 15.27 -23.65 -45.06
CA SER A 24 13.97 -24.23 -44.67
C SER A 24 12.86 -23.30 -44.18
N LYS A 25 12.16 -22.67 -45.13
CA LYS A 25 10.73 -22.34 -44.98
C LYS A 25 9.89 -23.63 -45.01
N LEU A 26 9.85 -24.34 -43.90
CA LEU A 26 8.83 -25.36 -43.63
C LEU A 26 8.49 -25.31 -42.15
N LEU A 27 7.88 -24.20 -41.74
CA LEU A 27 7.02 -24.18 -40.56
C LEU A 27 5.65 -23.77 -41.06
N ASN A 28 4.85 -24.79 -41.33
CA ASN A 28 3.39 -24.69 -41.33
C ASN A 28 2.99 -24.07 -39.99
N LYS A 29 2.93 -22.75 -39.93
CA LYS A 29 2.30 -22.02 -38.84
C LYS A 29 0.81 -22.23 -39.04
N LYS A 30 0.33 -23.41 -38.63
CA LYS A 30 -1.09 -23.60 -38.29
C LYS A 30 -1.35 -22.58 -37.19
N GLN A 31 -1.83 -21.41 -37.58
CA GLN A 31 -2.61 -20.53 -36.73
C GLN A 31 -3.84 -21.34 -36.35
N GLY A 32 -3.68 -22.23 -35.38
CA GLY A 32 -4.77 -22.83 -34.64
C GLY A 32 -5.45 -21.67 -33.95
N GLY A 33 -6.56 -21.24 -34.55
CA GLY A 33 -7.38 -20.16 -34.06
C GLY A 33 -7.61 -20.33 -32.57
N PHE A 34 -7.36 -19.23 -31.86
CA PHE A 34 -7.78 -19.01 -30.49
C PHE A 34 -9.31 -18.95 -30.47
N LEU A 35 -9.98 -20.06 -30.78
CA LEU A 35 -11.41 -20.24 -30.64
C LEU A 35 -11.69 -20.66 -29.19
N PHE A 36 -11.41 -19.76 -28.26
CA PHE A 36 -12.40 -19.56 -27.22
C PHE A 36 -13.58 -18.95 -27.96
N THR A 37 -14.71 -19.64 -27.96
CA THR A 37 -16.01 -19.15 -28.45
C THR A 37 -16.08 -17.62 -28.34
N SER A 38 -16.30 -16.93 -29.46
CA SER A 38 -16.14 -15.47 -29.60
C SER A 38 -16.80 -14.69 -28.47
N ASP A 39 -17.89 -15.22 -27.94
CA ASP A 39 -18.68 -14.57 -26.92
C ASP A 39 -18.10 -14.83 -25.52
N PHE A 40 -17.57 -16.02 -25.24
CA PHE A 40 -16.99 -16.37 -23.95
C PHE A 40 -15.60 -15.75 -23.74
N GLY A 41 -14.78 -15.72 -24.80
CA GLY A 41 -13.48 -15.05 -24.78
C GLY A 41 -13.63 -13.54 -24.58
N THR A 42 -14.59 -12.91 -25.26
CA THR A 42 -14.84 -11.46 -25.14
C THR A 42 -15.42 -11.10 -23.76
N VAL A 43 -16.34 -11.89 -23.22
CA VAL A 43 -16.88 -11.69 -21.87
C VAL A 43 -15.81 -11.89 -20.80
N LEU A 44 -14.93 -12.89 -20.95
CA LEU A 44 -13.82 -13.12 -20.01
C LEU A 44 -12.80 -11.97 -20.05
N VAL A 45 -12.47 -11.47 -21.24
CA VAL A 45 -11.58 -10.30 -21.41
C VAL A 45 -12.23 -9.03 -20.87
N ALA A 46 -13.53 -8.82 -21.09
CA ALA A 46 -14.26 -7.67 -20.56
C ALA A 46 -14.38 -7.72 -19.03
N ALA A 47 -14.70 -8.88 -18.44
CA ALA A 47 -14.79 -9.07 -17.00
C ALA A 47 -13.43 -8.90 -16.32
N THR A 48 -12.35 -9.41 -16.91
CA THR A 48 -10.99 -9.19 -16.40
C THR A 48 -10.58 -7.73 -16.53
N ALA A 49 -10.82 -7.08 -17.67
CA ALA A 49 -10.53 -5.65 -17.86
C ALA A 49 -11.31 -4.76 -16.88
N LEU A 50 -12.61 -5.01 -16.69
CA LEU A 50 -13.42 -4.33 -15.68
C LEU A 50 -12.92 -4.62 -14.26
N GLY A 51 -12.51 -5.87 -13.98
CA GLY A 51 -11.86 -6.24 -12.73
C GLY A 51 -10.59 -5.43 -12.46
N PHE A 52 -9.72 -5.26 -13.46
CA PHE A 52 -8.50 -4.47 -13.34
C PHE A 52 -8.75 -2.98 -13.09
N ILE A 53 -9.84 -2.42 -13.65
CA ILE A 53 -10.20 -1.01 -13.46
C ILE A 53 -10.92 -0.80 -12.11
N LEU A 54 -11.84 -1.70 -11.75
CA LEU A 54 -12.69 -1.54 -10.56
C LEU A 54 -12.00 -2.01 -9.27
N PHE A 55 -11.11 -3.00 -9.33
CA PHE A 55 -10.36 -3.49 -8.17
C PHE A 55 -9.57 -2.40 -7.42
N PRO A 56 -8.75 -1.55 -8.07
CA PRO A 56 -8.04 -0.48 -7.38
C PRO A 56 -8.98 0.57 -6.79
N ILE A 57 -10.14 0.83 -7.43
CA ILE A 57 -11.16 1.76 -6.95
C ILE A 57 -11.79 1.20 -5.67
N TYR A 58 -12.28 -0.04 -5.72
CA TYR A 58 -12.88 -0.72 -4.57
C TYR A 58 -11.92 -0.78 -3.37
N LYS A 59 -10.67 -1.17 -3.62
CA LYS A 59 -9.61 -1.19 -2.59
C LYS A 59 -9.34 0.18 -1.99
N THR A 60 -9.44 1.25 -2.78
CA THR A 60 -9.23 2.62 -2.29
C THR A 60 -10.39 3.09 -1.41
N TYR A 61 -11.63 2.75 -1.76
CA TYR A 61 -12.83 3.05 -0.98
C TYR A 61 -12.88 2.28 0.33
N SER A 62 -12.55 0.98 0.32
CA SER A 62 -12.50 0.17 1.54
C SER A 62 -11.44 0.72 2.51
N GLU A 63 -10.22 0.99 2.03
CA GLU A 63 -9.16 1.58 2.85
C GLU A 63 -9.54 2.96 3.44
N SER A 64 -10.34 3.77 2.73
CA SER A 64 -10.80 5.06 3.25
C SER A 64 -11.88 4.90 4.33
N THR A 65 -12.76 3.92 4.16
CA THR A 65 -13.79 3.57 5.14
C THR A 65 -13.12 3.01 6.40
N ASP A 66 -12.18 2.10 6.22
CA ASP A 66 -11.40 1.51 7.30
C ASP A 66 -10.61 2.57 8.06
N ALA A 67 -9.96 3.50 7.34
CA ALA A 67 -9.25 4.61 7.97
C ALA A 67 -10.17 5.49 8.81
N SER A 68 -11.40 5.72 8.33
CA SER A 68 -12.40 6.53 9.05
C SER A 68 -12.88 5.80 10.32
N ALA A 69 -13.19 4.50 10.21
CA ALA A 69 -13.55 3.67 11.37
C ALA A 69 -12.42 3.62 12.41
N ILE A 70 -11.17 3.49 11.98
CA ILE A 70 -10.01 3.54 12.87
C ILE A 70 -9.90 4.90 13.56
N SER A 71 -10.04 5.99 12.80
CA SER A 71 -9.95 7.34 13.38
C SER A 71 -11.04 7.62 14.41
N ILE A 72 -12.26 7.12 14.18
CA ILE A 72 -13.36 7.19 15.15
C ILE A 72 -12.98 6.41 16.43
N GLY A 73 -12.36 5.25 16.27
CA GLY A 73 -11.86 4.45 17.40
C GLY A 73 -10.90 5.23 18.31
N TYR A 74 -9.89 5.88 17.71
CA TYR A 74 -8.96 6.76 18.45
C TYR A 74 -9.69 7.88 19.20
N THR A 75 -10.61 8.59 18.54
CA THR A 75 -11.36 9.69 19.18
C THR A 75 -12.28 9.21 20.30
N THR A 76 -12.84 8.00 20.17
CA THR A 76 -13.71 7.39 21.17
C THR A 76 -12.91 7.03 22.43
N ILE A 77 -11.75 6.40 22.25
CA ILE A 77 -10.83 6.11 23.37
C ILE A 77 -10.38 7.40 24.03
N GLN A 78 -10.01 8.42 23.24
CA GLN A 78 -9.61 9.73 23.77
C GLN A 78 -10.68 10.34 24.68
N LYS A 79 -11.93 10.38 24.22
CA LYS A 79 -13.05 10.89 25.01
C LYS A 79 -13.28 10.07 26.28
N ALA A 80 -13.25 8.75 26.19
CA ALA A 80 -13.42 7.87 27.34
C ALA A 80 -12.32 8.08 28.40
N VAL A 81 -11.07 8.30 27.97
CA VAL A 81 -9.99 8.58 28.92
C VAL A 81 -10.17 9.96 29.56
N GLN A 82 -10.51 10.99 28.78
CA GLN A 82 -10.74 12.34 29.31
C GLN A 82 -11.92 12.38 30.30
N GLU A 83 -12.97 11.58 30.06
CA GLU A 83 -14.09 11.43 30.98
C GLU A 83 -13.70 10.71 32.27
N ARG A 84 -12.85 9.67 32.16
CA ARG A 84 -12.39 8.91 33.33
C ARG A 84 -11.36 9.65 34.18
N TYR A 85 -10.53 10.49 33.55
CA TYR A 85 -9.41 11.20 34.18
C TYR A 85 -9.50 12.72 33.90
N PRO A 86 -10.48 13.42 34.49
CA PRO A 86 -10.72 14.84 34.24
C PRO A 86 -9.57 15.75 34.72
N ASP A 87 -8.80 15.30 35.72
CA ASP A 87 -7.66 16.04 36.28
C ASP A 87 -6.37 15.89 35.44
N ALA A 88 -6.43 15.19 34.30
CA ALA A 88 -5.28 14.89 33.45
C ALA A 88 -4.12 14.19 34.19
N ASP A 89 -4.41 13.34 35.18
CA ASP A 89 -3.47 12.34 35.69
C ASP A 89 -3.80 10.98 35.07
N TYR A 90 -3.08 10.63 34.00
CA TYR A 90 -3.30 9.39 33.27
C TYR A 90 -2.44 8.25 33.80
N SER A 91 -1.81 8.34 34.97
CA SER A 91 -0.86 7.33 35.49
C SER A 91 -1.39 5.89 35.52
N ALA A 92 -2.71 5.71 35.64
CA ALA A 92 -3.38 4.41 35.59
C ALA A 92 -4.14 4.15 34.27
N ALA A 93 -4.01 5.00 33.24
CA ALA A 93 -4.78 4.87 32.01
C ALA A 93 -4.44 3.57 31.27
N SER A 94 -5.48 2.76 31.03
CA SER A 94 -5.42 1.54 30.24
C SER A 94 -6.80 1.24 29.68
N ILE A 95 -6.89 0.43 28.61
CA ILE A 95 -8.18 0.00 28.04
C ILE A 95 -9.09 -0.66 29.10
N ALA A 96 -8.51 -1.43 30.03
CA ALA A 96 -9.26 -2.08 31.10
C ALA A 96 -9.89 -1.07 32.07
N ASN A 97 -9.17 0.02 32.39
CA ASN A 97 -9.60 1.02 33.38
C ASN A 97 -10.59 2.05 32.84
N ILE A 98 -10.69 2.16 31.51
CA ILE A 98 -11.66 3.03 30.80
C ILE A 98 -12.83 2.24 30.21
N LYS A 99 -12.91 0.93 30.48
CA LYS A 99 -13.93 0.05 29.88
C LYS A 99 -15.35 0.53 30.19
N ASP A 100 -15.57 1.01 31.41
CA ASP A 100 -16.90 1.48 31.85
C ASP A 100 -17.30 2.82 31.23
N THR A 101 -16.34 3.56 30.67
CA THR A 101 -16.55 4.84 29.95
C THR A 101 -16.58 4.67 28.43
N LEU A 102 -16.31 3.46 27.93
CA LEU A 102 -16.42 3.18 26.50
C LEU A 102 -17.89 2.84 26.15
N PRO A 103 -18.37 3.17 24.94
CA PRO A 103 -19.67 2.72 24.46
C PRO A 103 -19.80 1.19 24.53
N GLU A 104 -20.99 0.68 24.85
CA GLU A 104 -21.22 -0.77 25.01
C GLU A 104 -20.89 -1.59 23.76
N ASP A 105 -21.05 -1.00 22.58
CA ASP A 105 -20.76 -1.60 21.28
C ASP A 105 -19.30 -1.43 20.83
N PHE A 106 -18.48 -0.73 21.61
CA PHE A 106 -17.10 -0.45 21.26
C PHE A 106 -16.24 -1.71 21.25
N LYS A 107 -15.52 -1.92 20.14
CA LYS A 107 -14.57 -3.01 19.99
C LYS A 107 -13.14 -2.49 20.13
N VAL A 108 -12.40 -3.08 21.08
CA VAL A 108 -10.96 -2.83 21.25
C VAL A 108 -10.15 -3.28 20.02
N MET A 109 -10.66 -4.25 19.27
CA MET A 109 -10.10 -4.68 18.00
C MET A 109 -10.62 -3.78 16.87
N ALA A 110 -9.71 -3.11 16.18
CA ALA A 110 -10.00 -2.31 15.00
C ALA A 110 -10.31 -3.16 13.77
N VAL A 111 -10.86 -2.53 12.73
CA VAL A 111 -11.25 -3.19 11.47
C VAL A 111 -10.08 -3.83 10.70
N ASN A 112 -8.84 -3.44 11.00
CA ASN A 112 -7.64 -4.08 10.46
C ASN A 112 -7.21 -5.34 11.22
N GLY A 113 -8.01 -5.79 12.20
CA GLY A 113 -7.76 -6.97 13.04
C GLY A 113 -6.71 -6.76 14.13
N GLN A 114 -6.32 -5.50 14.41
CA GLN A 114 -5.33 -5.17 15.44
C GLN A 114 -6.01 -4.50 16.63
N ASN A 115 -5.45 -4.67 17.83
CA ASN A 115 -6.01 -4.10 19.05
C ASN A 115 -5.44 -2.72 19.33
N TYR A 116 -6.30 -1.80 19.78
CA TYR A 116 -5.85 -0.56 20.39
C TYR A 116 -5.17 -0.85 21.73
N SER A 117 -4.10 -0.12 22.00
CA SER A 117 -3.43 -0.08 23.30
C SER A 117 -3.46 1.35 23.83
N VAL A 118 -3.64 1.50 25.13
CA VAL A 118 -3.56 2.77 25.85
C VAL A 118 -2.48 2.63 26.89
N THR A 119 -1.50 3.52 26.82
CA THR A 119 -0.37 3.59 27.74
C THR A 119 -0.13 5.03 28.16
N VAL A 120 0.52 5.23 29.30
CA VAL A 120 0.92 6.57 29.76
C VAL A 120 2.24 6.96 29.09
N SER A 121 2.38 8.23 28.75
CA SER A 121 3.66 8.74 28.27
C SER A 121 4.73 8.60 29.37
N PRO A 122 5.89 7.98 29.07
CA PRO A 122 6.94 7.79 30.07
C PRO A 122 7.55 9.11 30.56
N SER A 123 7.44 10.18 29.77
CA SER A 123 7.98 11.50 30.07
C SER A 123 7.00 12.42 30.80
N ASN A 124 5.70 12.15 30.73
CA ASN A 124 4.67 13.03 31.30
C ASN A 124 3.41 12.23 31.68
N LYS A 125 3.05 12.23 32.96
CA LYS A 125 1.84 11.54 33.45
C LYS A 125 0.54 12.19 32.99
N SER A 126 0.61 13.45 32.55
CA SER A 126 -0.51 14.19 31.94
C SER A 126 -0.58 14.03 30.43
N GLU A 127 0.15 13.06 29.87
CA GLU A 127 0.01 12.65 28.48
C GLU A 127 -0.28 11.17 28.43
N MET A 128 -1.31 10.80 27.67
CA MET A 128 -1.56 9.42 27.31
C MET A 128 -1.20 9.17 25.84
N VAL A 129 -0.92 7.90 25.56
CA VAL A 129 -0.48 7.41 24.26
C VAL A 129 -1.42 6.28 23.85
N ILE A 130 -2.18 6.49 22.78
CA ILE A 130 -2.99 5.46 22.14
C ILE A 130 -2.20 4.90 20.96
N THR A 131 -2.00 3.58 20.92
CA THR A 131 -1.24 2.90 19.88
C THR A 131 -2.10 1.90 19.14
N LEU A 132 -2.02 1.88 17.80
CA LEU A 132 -2.60 0.83 16.96
C LEU A 132 -1.55 0.35 15.94
N PRO A 133 -1.25 -0.96 15.87
CA PRO A 133 -0.48 -1.52 14.78
C PRO A 133 -1.26 -1.45 13.47
N ILE A 134 -0.66 -0.84 12.44
CA ILE A 134 -1.18 -0.78 11.07
C ILE A 134 -0.05 -1.18 10.11
N PRO A 135 0.11 -2.48 9.79
CA PRO A 135 1.19 -2.95 8.91
C PRO A 135 1.06 -2.41 7.48
N GLN A 136 -0.17 -2.16 7.03
CA GLN A 136 -0.46 -1.65 5.69
C GLN A 136 -0.13 -0.16 5.58
N SER A 137 0.91 0.19 4.80
CA SER A 137 1.38 1.58 4.66
C SER A 137 0.32 2.54 4.12
N ARG A 138 -0.44 2.15 3.09
CA ARG A 138 -1.48 3.00 2.49
C ARG A 138 -2.60 3.35 3.46
N LEU A 139 -3.09 2.35 4.21
CA LEU A 139 -4.09 2.55 5.26
C LEU A 139 -3.54 3.45 6.37
N ARG A 140 -2.29 3.21 6.80
CA ARG A 140 -1.60 4.01 7.81
C ARG A 140 -1.52 5.49 7.42
N THR A 141 -1.13 5.81 6.19
CA THR A 141 -1.09 7.20 5.70
C THR A 141 -2.48 7.85 5.74
N LYS A 142 -3.53 7.12 5.34
CA LYS A 142 -4.91 7.63 5.39
C LYS A 142 -5.38 7.89 6.83
N VAL A 143 -5.06 6.99 7.76
CA VAL A 143 -5.38 7.16 9.19
C VAL A 143 -4.69 8.39 9.78
N VAL A 144 -3.38 8.56 9.52
CA VAL A 144 -2.63 9.75 9.98
C VAL A 144 -3.23 11.03 9.39
N ALA A 145 -3.56 11.03 8.11
CA ALA A 145 -4.21 12.18 7.47
C ALA A 145 -5.58 12.51 8.08
N LYS A 146 -6.33 11.50 8.54
CA LYS A 146 -7.65 11.69 9.20
C LYS A 146 -7.55 12.17 10.65
N LEU A 147 -6.55 11.70 11.39
CA LEU A 147 -6.35 12.09 12.79
C LEU A 147 -5.73 13.48 12.96
N GLY A 148 -5.04 13.97 11.93
CA GLY A 148 -4.31 15.23 11.98
C GLY A 148 -2.89 15.06 12.54
N SER A 149 -1.95 15.84 12.00
CA SER A 149 -0.51 15.64 12.20
C SER A 149 0.06 16.17 13.52
N SER A 150 -0.71 16.94 14.29
CA SER A 150 -0.16 17.66 15.47
C SER A 150 0.01 16.79 16.71
N SER A 151 -0.67 15.65 16.78
CA SER A 151 -0.71 14.74 17.95
C SER A 151 -0.47 13.28 17.56
N VAL A 152 -0.10 13.02 16.30
CA VAL A 152 0.07 11.65 15.77
C VAL A 152 1.48 11.46 15.23
N THR A 153 2.13 10.41 15.70
CA THR A 153 3.43 9.95 15.21
C THR A 153 3.32 8.54 14.64
N VAL A 154 4.21 8.20 13.73
CA VAL A 154 4.33 6.84 13.17
C VAL A 154 5.64 6.25 13.64
N SER A 155 5.58 5.15 14.38
CA SER A 155 6.75 4.41 14.85
C SER A 155 6.73 3.01 14.24
N GLY A 156 7.50 2.81 13.18
CA GLY A 156 7.50 1.57 12.38
C GLY A 156 6.12 1.30 11.77
N ASN A 157 5.48 0.21 12.21
CA ASN A 157 4.12 -0.16 11.79
C ASN A 157 3.03 0.42 12.68
N ASN A 158 3.37 1.16 13.74
CA ASN A 158 2.39 1.66 14.69
C ASN A 158 1.99 3.10 14.38
N VAL A 159 0.70 3.38 14.48
CA VAL A 159 0.18 4.75 14.61
C VAL A 159 0.03 5.04 16.09
N VAL A 160 0.65 6.13 16.52
CA VAL A 160 0.75 6.52 17.92
C VAL A 160 0.11 7.90 18.05
N MET A 161 -1.00 8.00 18.77
CA MET A 161 -1.66 9.26 19.07
C MET A 161 -1.36 9.65 20.51
N THR A 162 -0.74 10.81 20.72
CA THR A 162 -0.48 11.38 22.03
C THR A 162 -1.51 12.46 22.31
N THR A 163 -2.19 12.35 23.46
CA THR A 163 -3.15 13.37 23.90
C THR A 163 -2.86 13.80 25.32
N ARG A 164 -3.18 15.06 25.59
CA ARG A 164 -3.22 15.68 26.91
C ARG A 164 -4.65 15.74 27.40
#